data_AF-A0A8T5N0C4-F1
#
_entry.id   AF-A0A8T5N0C4-F1
#
_cell.length_a   1.000
_cell.length_b   1.000
_cell.length_c   1.000
_cell.angle_alpha   90.00
_cell.angle_beta   90.00
_cell.angle_gamma   90.00
#
_symmetry.space_group_name_H-M   'P 1'
#
loop_
_entity.id
_entity.type
_entity.pdbx_description
1 polymer ?
#
loop_
_entity_poly.entity_id
_entity_poly.type
_entity_poly.pdbx_seq_one_letter_code
_entity_poly.pdbx_strand_id
1 'polypeptide(L)'
;MTSIQEHERKVKELQEDINEKINRSILLERQEVIGFSASELSSNLFAIFLHKKNLINLGFNMNHRFFASVKRANSVFDFEFKNKNKIIELMIKQEEFRNKLCYGKAENIEIVKKALENLNELKQEIENANH
;
A
#
# COMPACT_ATOMS: atom_id res chain seq x y z
N MET A 1 3.66 5.59 19.09
CA MET A 1 3.88 4.18 18.69
C MET A 1 2.61 3.73 17.99
N THR A 2 2.69 3.35 16.72
CA THR A 2 1.49 2.92 15.97
C THR A 2 1.17 1.48 16.36
N SER A 3 0.01 1.23 16.96
CA SER A 3 -0.41 -0.12 17.32
C SER A 3 -1.03 -0.83 16.11
N ILE A 4 -1.19 -2.16 16.19
CA ILE A 4 -1.91 -2.92 15.17
C ILE A 4 -3.33 -2.37 14.98
N GLN A 5 -4.01 -2.01 16.08
CA GLN A 5 -5.36 -1.44 16.05
C GLN A 5 -5.40 -0.11 15.30
N GLU A 6 -4.37 0.72 15.43
CA GLU A 6 -4.28 1.98 14.71
C GLU A 6 -4.05 1.76 13.20
N HIS A 7 -3.24 0.76 12.83
CA HIS A 7 -3.14 0.35 11.43
C HIS A 7 -4.49 -0.15 10.89
N GLU A 8 -5.21 -1.00 11.63
CA GLU A 8 -6.53 -1.52 11.23
C GLU A 8 -7.56 -0.40 11.06
N ARG A 9 -7.57 0.58 11.97
CA ARG A 9 -8.42 1.79 11.85
C ARG A 9 -8.11 2.55 10.57
N LYS A 10 -6.83 2.82 10.29
CA LYS A 10 -6.40 3.52 9.07
C LYS A 10 -6.75 2.74 7.80
N VAL A 11 -6.57 1.41 7.80
CA VAL A 11 -6.94 0.55 6.68
C VAL A 11 -8.43 0.72 6.36
N LYS A 12 -9.28 0.70 7.37
CA LYS A 12 -10.73 0.89 7.20
C LYS A 12 -11.06 2.27 6.61
N GLU A 13 -10.53 3.34 7.20
CA GLU A 13 -10.80 4.72 6.77
C GLU A 13 -10.34 4.97 5.34
N LEU A 14 -9.13 4.53 4.98
CA LEU A 14 -8.58 4.71 3.64
C LEU A 14 -9.33 3.87 2.59
N GLN A 15 -9.81 2.68 2.98
CA GLN A 15 -10.63 1.86 2.09
C GLN A 15 -11.99 2.50 1.82
N GLU A 16 -12.65 3.04 2.87
CA GLU A 16 -13.91 3.77 2.76
C GLU A 16 -13.73 5.02 1.89
N ASP A 17 -12.64 5.75 2.10
CA ASP A 17 -12.25 6.92 1.31
C ASP A 17 -12.15 6.57 -0.17
N ILE A 18 -11.35 5.56 -0.53
CA ILE A 18 -11.22 5.10 -1.93
C ILE A 18 -12.56 4.66 -2.52
N ASN A 19 -13.35 3.87 -1.77
CA ASN A 19 -14.64 3.37 -2.23
C ASN A 19 -15.63 4.51 -2.52
N GLU A 20 -15.64 5.57 -1.69
CA GLU A 20 -16.46 6.74 -1.93
C GLU A 20 -16.13 7.40 -3.29
N LYS A 21 -14.84 7.53 -3.64
CA LYS A 21 -14.40 8.16 -4.90
C LYS A 21 -14.78 7.28 -6.10
N ILE A 22 -14.66 5.96 -5.96
CA ILE A 22 -15.11 4.99 -6.97
C ILE A 22 -16.63 5.14 -7.17
N ASN A 23 -17.41 5.08 -6.10
CA ASN A 23 -18.88 5.12 -6.15
C ASN A 23 -19.41 6.43 -6.73
N ARG A 24 -18.74 7.54 -6.44
CA ARG A 24 -19.09 8.86 -6.98
C ARG A 24 -18.53 9.10 -8.40
N SER A 25 -17.76 8.17 -8.95
CA SER A 25 -17.12 8.29 -10.27
C SER A 25 -16.22 9.52 -10.42
N ILE A 26 -15.54 9.94 -9.33
CA ILE A 26 -14.70 11.15 -9.26
C ILE A 26 -13.20 10.84 -9.21
N LEU A 27 -12.79 9.73 -9.84
CA LEU A 27 -11.42 9.22 -9.75
C LEU A 27 -10.40 10.17 -10.40
N LEU A 28 -10.78 10.83 -11.50
CA LEU A 28 -9.89 11.74 -12.24
C LEU A 28 -9.70 13.08 -11.53
N GLU A 29 -10.70 13.55 -10.80
CA GLU A 29 -10.68 14.79 -10.05
C GLU A 29 -9.94 14.63 -8.71
N ARG A 30 -9.77 13.39 -8.25
CA ARG A 30 -9.21 13.04 -6.94
C ARG A 30 -7.98 12.13 -7.05
N GLN A 31 -7.26 12.18 -8.15
CA GLN A 31 -6.07 11.34 -8.41
C GLN A 31 -5.03 11.42 -7.29
N GLU A 32 -4.70 12.63 -6.83
CA GLU A 32 -3.72 12.83 -5.76
C GLU A 32 -4.16 12.14 -4.46
N VAL A 33 -5.44 12.28 -4.11
CA VAL A 33 -6.04 11.64 -2.93
C VAL A 33 -6.02 10.12 -3.09
N ILE A 34 -6.35 9.60 -4.26
CA ILE A 34 -6.33 8.16 -4.53
C ILE A 34 -4.91 7.60 -4.46
N GLY A 35 -3.94 8.29 -5.06
CA GLY A 35 -2.53 7.91 -5.00
C GLY A 35 -2.01 7.86 -3.57
N PHE A 36 -2.35 8.88 -2.77
CA PHE A 36 -2.01 8.94 -1.36
C PHE A 36 -2.70 7.82 -0.58
N SER A 37 -4.03 7.73 -0.66
CA SER A 37 -4.82 6.77 0.10
C SER A 37 -4.45 5.32 -0.22
N ALA A 38 -4.23 4.99 -1.50
CA ALA A 38 -3.86 3.64 -1.90
C ALA A 38 -2.45 3.25 -1.42
N SER A 39 -1.50 4.18 -1.41
CA SER A 39 -0.16 3.93 -0.87
C SER A 39 -0.13 3.79 0.65
N GLU A 40 -0.83 4.67 1.36
CA GLU A 40 -0.95 4.57 2.81
C GLU A 40 -1.67 3.27 3.19
N LEU A 41 -2.74 2.92 2.48
CA LEU A 41 -3.47 1.68 2.71
C LEU A 41 -2.57 0.45 2.53
N SER A 42 -1.78 0.42 1.46
CA SER A 42 -0.80 -0.64 1.18
C SER A 42 0.23 -0.77 2.30
N SER A 43 0.76 0.36 2.78
CA SER A 43 1.74 0.39 3.88
C SER A 43 1.13 -0.12 5.19
N ASN A 44 -0.09 0.29 5.53
CA ASN A 44 -0.77 -0.16 6.75
C ASN A 44 -1.14 -1.65 6.68
N LEU A 45 -1.60 -2.15 5.52
CA LEU A 45 -1.85 -3.58 5.32
C LEU A 45 -0.59 -4.43 5.51
N PHE A 46 0.52 -4.00 4.92
CA PHE A 46 1.78 -4.70 5.05
C PHE A 46 2.32 -4.65 6.49
N ALA A 47 2.18 -3.51 7.18
CA ALA A 47 2.54 -3.41 8.60
C ALA A 47 1.74 -4.40 9.47
N ILE A 48 0.42 -4.48 9.28
CA ILE A 48 -0.44 -5.44 10.00
C ILE A 48 0.03 -6.88 9.74
N PHE A 49 0.30 -7.23 8.48
CA PHE A 49 0.80 -8.55 8.11
C PHE A 49 2.10 -8.90 8.86
N LEU A 50 3.08 -8.01 8.81
CA LEU A 50 4.37 -8.22 9.47
C LEU A 50 4.24 -8.33 10.99
N HIS A 51 3.40 -7.50 11.61
CA HIS A 51 3.10 -7.60 13.04
C HIS A 51 2.45 -8.95 13.39
N LYS A 52 1.45 -9.40 12.63
CA LYS A 52 0.76 -10.68 12.86
C LYS A 52 1.71 -11.88 12.72
N LYS A 53 2.76 -11.77 11.92
CA LYS A 53 3.81 -12.77 11.76
C LYS A 53 4.99 -12.58 12.73
N ASN A 54 4.94 -11.61 13.64
CA ASN A 54 6.02 -11.24 14.56
C ASN A 54 7.35 -10.90 13.86
N LEU A 55 7.31 -10.38 12.63
CA LEU A 55 8.48 -10.03 11.83
C LEU A 55 9.00 -8.62 12.12
N ILE A 56 8.18 -7.78 12.77
CA ILE A 56 8.55 -6.43 13.20
C ILE A 56 8.05 -6.17 14.63
N ASN A 57 8.75 -5.31 15.37
CA ASN A 57 8.41 -4.98 16.76
C ASN A 57 7.27 -3.96 16.85
N LEU A 58 6.54 -3.98 17.98
CA LEU A 58 5.58 -2.94 18.34
C LEU A 58 6.32 -1.60 18.45
N GLY A 59 6.16 -0.74 17.44
CA GLY A 59 6.89 0.53 17.30
C GLY A 59 7.71 0.68 16.03
N PHE A 60 7.81 -0.37 15.21
CA PHE A 60 8.29 -0.22 13.85
C PHE A 60 7.42 0.79 13.09
N ASN A 61 8.05 1.87 12.62
CA ASN A 61 7.35 2.92 11.88
C ASN A 61 7.41 2.60 10.37
N MET A 62 6.35 1.97 9.86
CA MET A 62 6.24 1.67 8.43
C MET A 62 6.27 2.97 7.61
N ASN A 63 7.18 3.03 6.65
CA ASN A 63 7.40 4.21 5.81
C ASN A 63 7.33 3.82 4.33
N HIS A 64 6.46 4.46 3.56
CA HIS A 64 6.32 4.20 2.12
C HIS A 64 7.65 4.33 1.34
N ARG A 65 8.58 5.19 1.81
CA ARG A 65 9.92 5.36 1.21
C ARG A 65 10.81 4.12 1.31
N PHE A 66 10.47 3.13 2.13
CA PHE A 66 11.16 1.84 2.13
C PHE A 66 10.99 1.12 0.79
N PHE A 67 9.91 1.40 0.07
CA PHE A 67 9.57 0.81 -1.22
C PHE A 67 10.04 1.66 -2.42
N ALA A 68 10.99 2.58 -2.21
CA ALA A 68 11.57 3.35 -3.31
C ALA A 68 12.43 2.51 -4.28
N SER A 69 12.90 1.33 -3.86
CA SER A 69 13.58 0.36 -4.73
C SER A 69 13.62 -1.03 -4.09
N VAL A 70 13.83 -2.06 -4.90
CA VAL A 70 14.01 -3.46 -4.45
C VAL A 70 15.16 -3.57 -3.45
N LYS A 71 16.31 -2.94 -3.73
CA LYS A 71 17.48 -2.96 -2.86
C LYS A 71 17.17 -2.40 -1.47
N ARG A 72 16.45 -1.27 -1.42
CA ARG A 72 16.08 -0.64 -0.15
C ARG A 72 15.06 -1.48 0.61
N ALA A 73 14.03 -1.98 -0.08
CA ALA A 73 13.02 -2.81 0.53
C ALA A 73 13.65 -4.08 1.14
N ASN A 74 14.49 -4.79 0.40
CA ASN A 74 15.17 -6.00 0.89
C ASN A 74 16.17 -5.72 2.01
N SER A 75 16.74 -4.51 2.09
CA SER A 75 17.60 -4.12 3.21
C SER A 75 16.82 -3.83 4.49
N VAL A 76 15.55 -3.41 4.39
CA VAL A 76 14.69 -3.12 5.55
C VAL A 76 13.94 -4.38 5.99
N PHE A 77 13.55 -5.21 5.03
CA PHE A 77 12.80 -6.45 5.21
C PHE A 77 13.70 -7.64 4.86
N ASP A 78 14.78 -7.81 5.63
CA ASP A 78 15.83 -8.83 5.43
C ASP A 78 15.44 -10.24 5.93
N PHE A 79 14.20 -10.40 6.38
CA PHE A 79 13.61 -11.67 6.84
C PHE A 79 12.72 -12.31 5.76
N GLU A 80 12.51 -13.63 5.84
CA GLU A 80 11.73 -14.39 4.84
C GLU A 80 10.25 -14.56 5.22
N PHE A 81 9.37 -14.51 4.22
CA PHE A 81 7.95 -14.82 4.34
C PHE A 81 7.37 -15.25 3.00
N LYS A 82 6.23 -15.96 3.05
CA LYS A 82 5.53 -16.45 1.85
C LYS A 82 5.21 -15.28 0.91
N ASN A 83 5.50 -15.47 -0.37
CA ASN A 83 5.28 -14.48 -1.44
C ASN A 83 6.05 -13.15 -1.28
N LYS A 84 7.13 -13.12 -0.47
CA LYS A 84 7.93 -11.90 -0.21
C LYS A 84 8.28 -11.11 -1.46
N ASN A 85 8.88 -11.75 -2.46
CA ASN A 85 9.33 -11.05 -3.67
C ASN A 85 8.17 -10.37 -4.39
N LYS A 86 7.02 -11.06 -4.51
CA LYS A 86 5.84 -10.54 -5.18
C LYS A 86 5.20 -9.38 -4.38
N ILE A 87 5.07 -9.53 -3.06
CA ILE A 87 4.56 -8.48 -2.19
C ILE A 87 5.45 -7.23 -2.27
N ILE A 88 6.78 -7.39 -2.20
CA ILE A 88 7.71 -6.27 -2.32
C ILE A 88 7.62 -5.59 -3.69
N GLU A 89 7.52 -6.36 -4.78
CA GLU A 89 7.31 -5.82 -6.13
C GLU A 89 6.04 -4.96 -6.20
N LEU A 90 4.92 -5.46 -5.68
CA LEU A 90 3.64 -4.73 -5.66
C LEU A 90 3.71 -3.47 -4.79
N MET A 91 4.41 -3.51 -3.66
CA MET A 91 4.62 -2.33 -2.81
C MET A 91 5.46 -1.26 -3.51
N ILE A 92 6.51 -1.64 -4.24
CA ILE A 92 7.33 -0.71 -5.02
C ILE A 92 6.50 -0.09 -6.13
N LYS A 93 5.75 -0.90 -6.87
CA LYS A 93 4.86 -0.43 -7.92
C LYS A 93 3.78 0.51 -7.38
N GLN A 94 3.31 0.29 -6.15
CA GLN A 94 2.39 1.21 -5.48
C GLN A 94 3.03 2.58 -5.20
N GLU A 95 4.29 2.61 -4.76
CA GLU A 95 5.04 3.86 -4.56
C GLU A 95 5.27 4.59 -5.90
N GLU A 96 5.50 3.87 -7.00
CA GLU A 96 5.58 4.46 -8.33
C GLU A 96 4.26 5.12 -8.75
N PHE A 97 3.11 4.46 -8.51
CA PHE A 97 1.80 5.05 -8.75
C PHE A 97 1.55 6.28 -7.88
N ARG A 98 1.91 6.22 -6.59
CA ARG A 98 1.85 7.38 -5.68
C ARG A 98 2.63 8.56 -6.27
N ASN A 99 3.85 8.32 -6.74
CA ASN A 99 4.68 9.39 -7.29
C ASN A 99 4.06 10.04 -8.54
N LYS A 100 3.46 9.22 -9.43
CA LYS A 100 2.74 9.73 -10.61
C LYS A 100 1.49 10.52 -10.24
N LEU A 101 0.65 9.94 -9.37
CA LEU A 101 -0.67 10.49 -9.06
C LEU A 101 -0.63 11.68 -8.10
N CYS A 102 0.34 11.75 -7.18
CA CYS A 102 0.44 12.82 -6.18
C CYS A 102 1.35 13.97 -6.60
N TYR A 103 2.39 13.71 -7.39
CA TYR A 103 3.42 14.71 -7.72
C TYR A 103 3.62 14.91 -9.23
N GLY A 104 3.06 14.04 -10.07
CA GLY A 104 3.12 14.14 -11.51
C GLY A 104 2.12 15.15 -12.08
N LYS A 105 2.06 15.20 -13.42
CA LYS A 105 0.95 15.87 -14.10
C LYS A 105 -0.31 15.02 -13.94
N ALA A 106 -1.49 15.64 -14.08
CA ALA A 106 -2.74 14.91 -14.11
C ALA A 106 -2.67 13.76 -15.14
N GLU A 107 -2.90 12.54 -14.67
CA GLU A 107 -2.82 11.33 -15.46
C GLU A 107 -4.19 10.98 -16.06
N ASN A 108 -4.21 10.00 -16.96
CA ASN A 108 -5.47 9.44 -17.45
C ASN A 108 -6.08 8.46 -16.45
N ILE A 109 -7.34 8.10 -16.69
CA ILE A 109 -8.11 7.21 -15.79
C ILE A 109 -7.48 5.81 -15.73
N GLU A 110 -6.80 5.37 -16.80
CA GLU A 110 -6.14 4.08 -16.86
C GLU A 110 -5.02 3.97 -15.83
N ILE A 111 -4.23 5.02 -15.58
CA ILE A 111 -3.19 4.99 -14.54
C ILE A 111 -3.81 4.87 -13.14
N VAL A 112 -4.90 5.60 -12.88
CA VAL A 112 -5.62 5.54 -11.59
C VAL A 112 -6.18 4.14 -11.36
N LYS A 113 -6.79 3.54 -12.39
CA LYS A 113 -7.31 2.17 -12.34
C LYS A 113 -6.20 1.16 -12.08
N LYS A 114 -5.06 1.28 -12.76
CA LYS A 114 -3.89 0.40 -12.54
C LYS A 114 -3.34 0.50 -11.11
N ALA A 115 -3.38 1.69 -10.50
CA ALA A 115 -2.99 1.86 -9.09
C ALA A 115 -3.93 1.10 -8.14
N LEU A 116 -5.24 1.12 -8.41
CA LEU A 116 -6.24 0.39 -7.63
C LEU A 116 -6.18 -1.12 -7.86
N GLU A 117 -5.93 -1.55 -9.10
CA GLU A 117 -5.70 -2.95 -9.46
C GLU A 117 -4.47 -3.51 -8.71
N ASN A 118 -3.37 -2.76 -8.71
CA ASN A 118 -2.16 -3.12 -7.97
C ASN A 118 -2.41 -3.26 -6.46
N LEU A 119 -3.15 -2.33 -5.87
CA LEU A 119 -3.57 -2.41 -4.47
C LEU A 119 -4.43 -3.66 -4.19
N ASN A 120 -5.33 -4.03 -5.10
CA ASN A 120 -6.17 -5.22 -4.93
C ASN A 120 -5.35 -6.52 -5.06
N GLU A 121 -4.42 -6.58 -6.01
CA GLU A 121 -3.47 -7.69 -6.14
C GLU A 121 -2.61 -7.83 -4.87
N LEU A 122 -2.12 -6.71 -4.32
CA LEU A 122 -1.36 -6.70 -3.07
C LEU A 122 -2.16 -7.28 -1.89
N LYS A 123 -3.44 -6.92 -1.76
CA LYS A 123 -4.32 -7.47 -0.71
C LYS A 123 -4.44 -8.98 -0.83
N GLN A 124 -4.68 -9.48 -2.05
CA GLN A 124 -4.79 -10.91 -2.32
C GLN A 124 -3.48 -11.64 -1.97
N GLU A 125 -2.33 -11.08 -2.34
CA GLU A 125 -1.02 -11.67 -2.02
C GLU A 125 -0.74 -11.69 -0.51
N ILE A 126 -1.10 -10.64 0.22
CA ILE A 126 -0.99 -10.60 1.68
C ILE A 126 -1.92 -11.63 2.34
N GLU A 127 -3.15 -11.77 1.83
CA GLU A 127 -4.10 -12.79 2.32
C GLU A 127 -3.59 -14.21 2.05
N ASN A 128 -3.12 -14.48 0.84
CA ASN A 128 -2.50 -15.75 0.46
C ASN A 128 -1.24 -16.07 1.27
N ALA A 129 -0.49 -15.06 1.71
CA ALA A 129 0.67 -15.22 2.58
C ALA A 129 0.31 -15.50 4.06
N ASN A 130 -0.94 -15.22 4.46
CA ASN A 130 -1.42 -15.55 5.80
C ASN A 130 -1.76 -17.04 5.98
N HIS A 131 -2.27 -17.68 4.93
CA HIS A 131 -2.60 -19.11 4.87
C HIS A 131 -1.39 -20.00 4.52
#